data_AF-A0A068LVW3-F1
#
_entry.id   AF-A0A068LVW3-F1
#
_cell.length_a   1.000
_cell.length_b   1.000
_cell.length_c   1.000
_cell.angle_alpha   90.00
_cell.angle_beta   90.00
_cell.angle_gamma   90.00
#
_symmetry.space_group_name_H-M   'P 1'
#
loop_
_entity.id
_entity.type
_entity.pdbx_description
1 polymer ?
#
loop_
_entity_poly.entity_id
_entity_poly.type
_entity_poly.pdbx_seq_one_letter_code
_entity_poly.pdbx_strand_id
1 'polypeptide(L)'
;MTSSRSSSKHHDPEIWKNPDVFSPDRFAKWEGSPFSFIPQGGGDYFMGHRCAGEWVTIEVMKVSLDYLTNRMDYEVPDQDLSFSMASMPSIPHSKVVIKNVKKRI
;
A
#
# COMPACT_ATOMS: atom_id res chain seq x y z
N MET A 1 21.52 7.17 -16.82
CA MET A 1 20.32 6.42 -16.44
C MET A 1 20.26 6.35 -14.92
N THR A 2 19.51 7.23 -14.28
CA THR A 2 19.34 7.19 -12.82
C THR A 2 18.47 5.98 -12.47
N SER A 3 19.09 4.95 -11.90
CA SER A 3 18.36 3.87 -11.23
C SER A 3 17.64 4.49 -10.03
N SER A 4 16.39 4.93 -10.23
CA SER A 4 15.56 5.44 -9.13
C SER A 4 15.00 4.24 -8.37
N ARG A 5 15.40 4.05 -7.11
CA ARG A 5 14.75 3.09 -6.22
C ARG A 5 13.29 3.48 -6.09
N SER A 6 12.36 2.58 -6.45
CA SER A 6 10.92 2.89 -6.46
C SER A 6 10.44 3.35 -5.07
N SER A 7 10.87 2.66 -4.01
CA SER A 7 10.52 3.00 -2.63
C SER A 7 10.98 4.39 -2.19
N SER A 8 12.12 4.89 -2.70
CA SER A 8 12.62 6.20 -2.30
C SER A 8 11.77 7.35 -2.85
N LYS A 9 11.08 7.17 -3.99
CA LYS A 9 10.19 8.20 -4.55
C LYS A 9 8.89 8.34 -3.75
N HIS A 10 8.39 7.27 -3.14
CA HIS A 10 7.19 7.34 -2.31
C HIS A 10 7.45 8.01 -0.96
N HIS A 11 8.70 7.96 -0.51
CA HIS A 11 9.16 8.58 0.72
C HIS A 11 9.91 9.91 0.50
N ASP A 12 9.86 10.46 -0.72
CA ASP A 12 10.59 11.67 -1.08
C ASP A 12 9.89 12.93 -0.51
N PRO A 13 10.53 13.70 0.39
CA PRO A 13 9.93 14.90 0.97
C PRO A 13 9.77 16.06 -0.02
N GLU A 14 10.50 16.06 -1.15
CA GLU A 14 10.31 17.06 -2.22
C GLU A 14 9.02 16.80 -3.01
N ILE A 15 8.56 15.55 -3.04
CA ILE A 15 7.34 15.13 -3.75
C ILE A 15 6.14 15.09 -2.79
N TRP A 16 6.34 14.59 -1.56
CA TRP A 16 5.27 14.31 -0.62
C TRP A 16 5.47 15.05 0.70
N LYS A 17 4.49 15.86 1.11
CA LYS A 17 4.48 16.45 2.46
C LYS A 17 4.36 15.35 3.53
N ASN A 18 5.25 15.34 4.52
CA ASN A 18 5.31 14.33 5.59
C ASN A 18 5.27 12.89 5.01
N PRO A 19 6.28 12.49 4.24
CA PRO A 19 6.25 11.25 3.45
C PRO A 19 6.14 9.99 4.32
N ASP A 20 6.68 10.02 5.53
CA ASP A 20 6.72 8.86 6.43
C ASP A 20 5.44 8.70 7.27
N VAL A 21 4.43 9.57 7.06
CA VAL A 21 3.15 9.52 7.77
C VAL A 21 2.06 8.97 6.87
N PHE A 22 1.39 7.90 7.33
CA PHE A 22 0.19 7.37 6.67
C PHE A 22 -0.98 8.35 6.81
N SER A 23 -1.30 9.04 5.72
CA SER A 23 -2.32 10.08 5.66
C SER A 23 -3.10 9.97 4.34
N PRO A 24 -4.20 9.21 4.28
CA PRO A 24 -4.97 8.98 3.05
C PRO A 24 -5.47 10.25 2.37
N ASP A 25 -5.78 11.30 3.15
CA ASP A 25 -6.29 12.59 2.65
C ASP A 25 -5.38 13.26 1.61
N ARG A 26 -4.09 12.91 1.56
CA ARG A 26 -3.15 13.43 0.56
C ARG A 26 -3.57 13.08 -0.88
N PHE A 27 -4.35 12.03 -1.05
CA PHE A 27 -4.86 11.59 -2.36
C PHE A 27 -6.18 12.25 -2.75
N ALA A 28 -6.85 13.01 -1.86
CA ALA A 28 -8.18 13.56 -2.12
C ALA A 28 -8.25 14.54 -3.30
N LYS A 29 -7.14 15.21 -3.62
CA LYS A 29 -7.00 16.13 -4.77
C LYS A 29 -5.80 15.78 -5.65
N TRP A 30 -5.32 14.54 -5.55
CA TRP A 30 -4.14 14.14 -6.32
C TRP A 30 -4.55 13.89 -7.78
N GLU A 31 -4.03 14.70 -8.69
CA GLU A 31 -4.34 14.62 -10.13
C GLU A 31 -3.58 13.50 -10.85
N GLY A 32 -2.77 12.73 -10.11
CA GLY A 32 -1.95 11.67 -10.67
C GLY A 32 -0.61 12.19 -11.20
N SER A 33 0.39 11.33 -11.21
CA SER A 33 1.57 11.51 -12.07
C SER A 33 2.19 10.15 -12.36
N PRO A 34 2.56 9.86 -13.62
CA PRO A 34 3.16 8.57 -13.98
C PRO A 34 4.51 8.28 -13.31
N PHE A 35 5.09 9.24 -12.57
CA PHE A 35 6.48 9.16 -12.10
C PHE A 35 6.66 9.43 -10.60
N SER A 36 5.67 10.00 -9.92
CA SER A 36 5.73 10.38 -8.49
C SER A 36 5.16 9.30 -7.56
N PHE A 37 4.09 8.60 -8.00
CA PHE A 37 3.50 7.48 -7.27
C PHE A 37 3.61 6.20 -8.11
N ILE A 38 4.71 5.48 -7.91
CA ILE A 38 5.09 4.33 -8.74
C ILE A 38 5.28 3.00 -7.98
N PRO A 39 4.43 2.63 -7.01
CA PRO A 39 4.61 1.40 -6.23
C PRO A 39 4.62 0.14 -7.10
N GLN A 40 4.10 0.24 -8.32
CA GLN A 40 4.03 -0.84 -9.30
C GLN A 40 4.73 -0.47 -10.62
N GLY A 41 5.76 0.37 -10.53
CA GLY A 41 6.47 0.92 -11.69
C GLY A 41 5.83 2.23 -12.18
N GLY A 42 6.61 3.00 -12.95
CA GLY A 42 6.19 4.29 -13.49
C GLY A 42 6.22 4.32 -15.02
N GLY A 43 5.71 5.40 -15.59
CA GLY A 43 5.61 5.61 -17.03
C GLY A 43 4.32 5.07 -17.63
N ASP A 44 4.37 4.79 -18.93
CA ASP A 44 3.24 4.31 -19.73
C ASP A 44 3.06 2.78 -19.63
N TYR A 45 1.81 2.30 -19.74
CA TYR A 45 1.47 0.88 -19.65
C TYR A 45 1.82 0.07 -20.92
N PHE A 46 1.72 0.67 -22.10
CA PHE A 46 1.91 -0.02 -23.39
C PHE A 46 3.32 0.18 -23.95
N MET A 47 3.92 1.33 -23.67
CA MET A 47 5.25 1.72 -24.17
C MET A 47 6.37 1.49 -23.15
N GLY A 48 6.06 0.91 -21.99
CA GLY A 48 7.00 0.67 -20.90
C GLY A 48 6.76 -0.65 -20.15
N HIS A 49 7.48 -0.84 -19.05
CA HIS A 49 7.36 -2.01 -18.17
C HIS A 49 6.55 -1.72 -16.90
N ARG A 50 5.61 -0.76 -16.96
CA ARG A 50 4.68 -0.50 -15.85
C ARG A 50 3.81 -1.73 -15.64
N CYS A 51 3.55 -2.07 -14.37
CA CYS A 51 2.80 -3.27 -14.04
C CYS A 51 1.39 -3.24 -14.65
N ALA A 52 1.09 -4.22 -15.52
CA ALA A 52 -0.25 -4.39 -16.07
C ALA A 52 -1.31 -4.74 -15.00
N GLY A 53 -0.87 -5.25 -13.84
CA GLY A 53 -1.73 -5.65 -12.73
C GLY A 53 -2.10 -4.53 -11.75
N GLU A 54 -1.78 -3.27 -12.05
CA GLU A 54 -2.05 -2.15 -11.13
C GLU A 54 -3.54 -2.00 -10.81
N TRP A 55 -4.38 -2.04 -11.84
CA TRP A 55 -5.84 -1.99 -11.67
C TRP A 55 -6.39 -3.16 -10.87
N VAL A 56 -5.91 -4.38 -11.14
CA VAL A 56 -6.32 -5.57 -10.39
C VAL A 56 -5.94 -5.44 -8.91
N THR A 57 -4.74 -4.91 -8.63
CA THR A 57 -4.27 -4.70 -7.25
C THR A 57 -5.17 -3.72 -6.51
N ILE A 58 -5.50 -2.59 -7.14
CA ILE A 58 -6.38 -1.58 -6.56
C ILE A 58 -7.76 -2.16 -6.24
N GLU A 59 -8.37 -2.90 -7.18
CA GLU A 59 -9.71 -3.47 -6.98
C GLU A 59 -9.72 -4.54 -5.88
N VAL A 60 -8.70 -5.41 -5.82
CA VAL A 60 -8.57 -6.40 -4.73
C VAL A 60 -8.38 -5.71 -3.37
N MET A 61 -7.60 -4.63 -3.30
CA MET A 61 -7.42 -3.86 -2.07
C MET A 61 -8.71 -3.18 -1.61
N LYS A 62 -9.49 -2.59 -2.53
CA LYS A 62 -10.80 -1.98 -2.22
C LYS A 62 -11.77 -3.01 -1.61
N VAL A 63 -11.89 -4.18 -2.24
CA VAL A 63 -12.76 -5.26 -1.76
C VAL A 63 -12.27 -5.79 -0.42
N SER A 64 -10.95 -5.95 -0.24
CA SER A 64 -10.37 -6.41 1.02
C SER A 64 -10.64 -5.44 2.16
N LEU A 65 -10.49 -4.13 1.92
CA LEU A 65 -10.81 -3.09 2.90
C LEU A 65 -12.29 -3.09 3.26
N ASP A 66 -13.19 -3.08 2.27
CA ASP A 66 -14.65 -3.16 2.48
C ASP A 66 -15.02 -4.39 3.33
N TYR A 67 -14.42 -5.54 3.01
CA TYR A 67 -14.69 -6.77 3.75
C TYR A 67 -14.28 -6.65 5.21
N LEU A 68 -13.06 -6.16 5.47
CA LEU A 68 -12.51 -5.99 6.82
C LEU A 68 -13.24 -4.92 7.65
N THR A 69 -13.80 -3.88 7.04
CA THR A 69 -14.46 -2.79 7.80
C THR A 69 -15.96 -2.96 7.92
N ASN A 70 -16.61 -3.49 6.88
CA ASN A 70 -18.07 -3.46 6.75
C ASN A 70 -18.71 -4.84 6.87
N ARG A 71 -17.99 -5.94 6.59
CA ARG A 71 -18.59 -7.28 6.47
C ARG A 71 -18.17 -8.28 7.54
N MET A 72 -17.21 -7.93 8.39
CA MET A 72 -16.78 -8.78 9.48
C MET A 72 -16.37 -7.97 10.71
N ASP A 73 -16.40 -8.65 11.85
CA ASP A 73 -15.81 -8.23 13.11
C ASP A 73 -14.69 -9.20 13.47
N TYR A 74 -13.63 -8.68 14.08
CA TYR A 74 -12.50 -9.46 14.58
C TYR A 74 -11.80 -8.68 15.70
N GLU A 75 -11.03 -9.41 16.50
CA GLU A 75 -10.17 -8.85 17.53
C GLU A 75 -8.71 -9.02 17.13
N VAL A 76 -7.89 -8.02 17.42
CA VAL A 76 -6.44 -8.07 17.25
C VAL A 76 -5.83 -8.29 18.64
N PRO A 77 -5.29 -9.49 18.96
CA PRO A 77 -4.61 -9.72 20.24
C PRO A 77 -3.29 -8.96 20.31
N ASP A 78 -2.75 -8.81 21.52
CA ASP A 78 -1.38 -8.33 21.75
C ASP A 78 -0.39 -9.20 20.96
N GLN A 79 0.40 -8.55 20.11
CA GLN A 79 1.34 -9.21 19.21
C GLN A 79 2.38 -8.21 18.68
N ASP A 80 3.47 -8.72 18.14
CA ASP A 80 4.49 -7.89 17.49
C ASP A 80 4.11 -7.58 16.03
N LEU A 81 3.54 -6.39 15.82
CA LEU A 81 3.18 -5.86 14.50
C LEU A 81 4.32 -5.05 13.84
N SER A 82 5.51 -4.98 14.46
CA SER A 82 6.65 -4.31 13.84
C SER A 82 7.06 -5.01 12.55
N PHE A 83 7.69 -4.27 11.65
CA PHE A 83 8.16 -4.76 10.37
C PHE A 83 9.57 -4.23 10.09
N SER A 84 10.35 -5.02 9.36
CA SER A 84 11.73 -4.69 9.03
C SER A 84 11.84 -4.02 7.66
N MET A 85 12.55 -2.89 7.60
CA MET A 85 12.94 -2.26 6.33
C MET A 85 14.10 -2.97 5.63
N ALA A 86 14.78 -3.90 6.32
CA ALA A 86 15.88 -4.69 5.76
C ALA A 86 15.40 -6.02 5.15
N SER A 87 14.17 -6.45 5.43
CA SER A 87 13.58 -7.68 4.91
C SER A 87 12.75 -7.41 3.66
N MET A 88 12.93 -8.23 2.61
CA MET A 88 12.19 -8.12 1.35
C MET A 88 11.61 -9.48 0.94
N PRO A 89 10.27 -9.63 0.86
CA PRO A 89 9.25 -8.64 1.20
C PRO A 89 9.20 -8.34 2.69
N SER A 90 8.81 -7.10 3.04
CA SER A 90 8.57 -6.73 4.43
C SER A 90 7.20 -7.24 4.87
N ILE A 91 7.18 -8.03 5.94
CA ILE A 91 5.95 -8.61 6.50
C ILE A 91 6.04 -8.42 8.02
N PRO A 92 4.96 -8.01 8.71
CA PRO A 92 4.94 -7.91 10.16
C PRO A 92 5.46 -9.19 10.84
N HIS A 93 6.13 -9.05 11.98
CA HIS A 93 6.74 -10.16 12.71
C HIS A 93 5.71 -11.26 13.04
N SER A 94 4.54 -10.88 13.56
CA SER A 94 3.45 -11.80 13.91
C SER A 94 2.62 -12.33 12.73
N LYS A 95 2.78 -11.77 11.52
CA LYS A 95 1.92 -12.04 10.35
C LYS A 95 0.45 -11.60 10.51
N VAL A 96 0.18 -10.62 11.39
CA VAL A 96 -1.15 -10.03 11.61
C VAL A 96 -2.18 -11.08 12.03
N VAL A 97 -2.03 -11.59 13.25
CA VAL A 97 -2.96 -12.53 13.85
C VAL A 97 -4.27 -11.81 14.20
N ILE A 98 -5.40 -12.41 13.83
CA ILE A 98 -6.75 -11.98 14.23
C ILE A 98 -7.47 -13.13 14.93
N LYS A 99 -8.37 -12.82 15.87
CA LYS A 99 -9.18 -13.80 16.62
C LYS A 99 -10.66 -13.39 16.66
N ASN A 100 -11.51 -14.30 17.12
CA ASN A 100 -12.95 -14.08 17.30
C ASN A 100 -13.65 -13.54 16.03
N VAL A 101 -13.27 -14.07 14.86
CA VAL A 101 -13.81 -13.64 13.57
C VAL A 101 -15.29 -13.95 13.47
N LYS A 102 -16.09 -12.94 13.17
CA LYS A 102 -17.54 -13.04 12.96
C LYS A 102 -17.91 -12.34 11.67
N LYS A 103 -18.71 -12.98 10.83
CA LYS A 103 -19.30 -12.34 9.66
C LYS A 103 -20.48 -11.48 10.12
N ARG A 104 -20.57 -10.24 9.65
CA ARG A 104 -21.77 -9.41 9.78
C ARG A 104 -22.79 -9.90 8.77
N ILE A 105 -23.94 -10.37 9.26
CA ILE A 105 -25.08 -10.83 8.44
C ILE A 105 -26.05 -9.67 8.30
#